data_AF-A0A1Z4MWM7-F1
#
_entry.id   AF-A0A1Z4MWM7-F1
#
_cell.length_a   1.000
_cell.length_b   1.000
_cell.length_c   1.000
_cell.angle_alpha   90.00
_cell.angle_beta   90.00
_cell.angle_gamma   90.00
#
_symmetry.space_group_name_H-M   'P 1'
#
loop_
_entity.id
_entity.type
_entity.pdbx_description
1 polymer ?
#
loop_
_entity_poly.entity_id
_entity_poly.type
_entity_poly.pdbx_seq_one_letter_code
_entity_poly.pdbx_strand_id
1 'polypeptide(L)'
;MLTFSQATALALTSLSLYGVSISTLSTSVIAGEPIIDRNCRYHVRTQEVLRQIPQRNHARVFSTSQFQVNNQKYVLQLLKFPNSTGVLCLWKPHTRLPQRLKDVSIIQDKVIEKLEKHPDQPATYIVTVKGDESGDILNTAYRLNLTNPEQPKVTPLIRVYKK
;
A
#
# COMPACT_ATOMS: atom_id res chain seq x y z
N MET A 1 39.45 -10.88 -59.07
CA MET A 1 38.76 -9.56 -59.04
C MET A 1 37.26 -9.84 -59.02
N LEU A 2 36.61 -9.62 -57.88
CA LEU A 2 35.14 -9.68 -57.80
C LEU A 2 34.58 -8.42 -58.47
N THR A 3 33.65 -8.59 -59.40
CA THR A 3 32.99 -7.46 -60.07
C THR A 3 32.00 -6.79 -59.11
N PHE A 4 31.84 -5.47 -59.24
CA PHE A 4 31.00 -4.63 -58.38
C PHE A 4 29.56 -5.16 -58.22
N SER A 5 29.02 -5.87 -59.22
CA SER A 5 27.68 -6.47 -59.19
C SER A 5 27.58 -7.73 -58.32
N GLN A 6 28.67 -8.46 -58.11
CA GLN A 6 28.71 -9.63 -57.23
C GLN A 6 28.83 -9.21 -55.75
N ALA A 7 29.51 -8.09 -55.48
CA ALA A 7 29.62 -7.54 -54.14
C ALA A 7 28.29 -6.95 -53.62
N THR A 8 27.48 -6.35 -54.49
CA THR A 8 26.17 -5.78 -54.12
C THR A 8 25.10 -6.85 -53.87
N ALA A 9 25.13 -7.96 -54.61
CA ALA A 9 24.23 -9.09 -54.38
C ALA A 9 24.47 -9.79 -53.03
N LEU A 10 25.73 -9.89 -52.59
CA LEU A 10 26.12 -10.43 -51.28
C LEU A 10 25.85 -9.45 -50.13
N ALA A 11 25.91 -8.14 -50.38
CA ALA A 11 25.55 -7.13 -49.38
C ALA A 11 24.02 -7.07 -49.12
N LEU A 12 23.20 -7.31 -50.15
CA LEU A 12 21.73 -7.25 -50.04
C LEU A 12 21.12 -8.50 -49.36
N THR A 13 21.82 -9.62 -49.33
CA THR A 13 21.37 -10.85 -48.64
C THR A 13 21.83 -10.95 -47.18
N SER A 14 22.80 -10.13 -46.76
CA SER A 14 23.26 -10.08 -45.35
C SER A 14 22.52 -9.03 -44.51
N LEU A 15 21.91 -8.01 -45.13
CA LEU A 15 21.06 -7.03 -44.42
C LEU A 15 19.64 -7.53 -44.11
N SER A 16 19.18 -8.62 -44.72
CA SER A 16 17.84 -9.18 -44.47
C SER A 16 17.72 -9.97 -43.17
N LEU A 17 18.84 -10.24 -42.47
CA LEU A 17 18.87 -10.93 -41.18
C LEU A 17 18.96 -10.00 -39.95
N TYR A 18 19.03 -8.68 -40.15
CA TYR A 18 18.97 -7.69 -39.06
C TYR A 18 17.59 -7.01 -38.95
N GLY A 19 16.59 -7.57 -39.62
CA GLY A 19 15.19 -7.16 -39.50
C GLY A 19 14.52 -7.82 -38.31
N VAL A 20 14.28 -7.03 -37.27
CA VAL A 20 13.26 -7.27 -36.22
C VAL A 20 13.63 -8.31 -35.16
N SER A 21 14.33 -7.85 -34.13
CA SER A 21 14.14 -8.34 -32.76
C SER A 21 14.21 -7.18 -31.77
N ILE A 22 13.45 -6.12 -32.05
CA ILE A 22 13.08 -5.13 -31.02
C ILE A 22 11.71 -5.55 -30.47
N SER A 23 11.60 -6.81 -30.05
CA SER A 23 10.46 -7.27 -29.27
C SER A 23 10.86 -7.21 -27.81
N THR A 24 10.34 -6.18 -27.14
CA THR A 24 9.84 -6.26 -25.76
C THR A 24 10.85 -6.52 -24.64
N LEU A 25 11.63 -5.50 -24.29
CA LEU A 25 12.09 -5.29 -22.89
C LEU A 25 11.10 -4.42 -22.09
N SER A 26 9.90 -4.17 -22.62
CA SER A 26 8.80 -3.56 -21.88
C SER A 26 8.14 -4.62 -21.01
N THR A 27 8.35 -4.56 -19.69
CA THR A 27 7.53 -5.31 -18.73
C THR A 27 6.07 -4.95 -18.97
N SER A 28 5.25 -5.93 -19.39
CA SER A 28 3.83 -5.71 -19.60
C SER A 28 3.17 -5.22 -18.30
N VAL A 29 2.74 -3.97 -18.31
CA VAL A 29 1.92 -3.40 -17.24
C VAL A 29 0.47 -3.75 -17.56
N ILE A 30 -0.18 -4.42 -16.62
CA ILE A 30 -1.58 -4.79 -16.70
C ILE A 30 -2.40 -3.59 -16.23
N ALA A 31 -3.48 -3.25 -16.95
CA ALA A 31 -4.38 -2.18 -16.56
C ALA A 31 -5.02 -2.43 -15.18
N GLY A 32 -5.28 -1.35 -14.45
CA GLY A 32 -5.94 -1.36 -13.14
C GLY A 32 -5.23 -0.53 -12.08
N GLU A 33 -5.78 -0.55 -10.87
CA GLU A 33 -5.18 0.14 -9.72
C GLU A 33 -3.84 -0.51 -9.30
N PRO A 34 -2.88 0.29 -8.79
CA PRO A 34 -1.66 -0.24 -8.19
C PRO A 34 -1.97 -1.21 -7.05
N ILE A 35 -1.13 -2.22 -6.88
CA ILE A 35 -1.25 -3.18 -5.78
C ILE A 35 -0.65 -2.54 -4.54
N ILE A 36 -1.43 -2.43 -3.47
CA ILE A 36 -0.96 -1.93 -2.17
C ILE A 36 -0.70 -3.12 -1.24
N ASP A 37 0.51 -3.21 -0.70
CA ASP A 37 0.88 -4.27 0.24
C ASP A 37 0.67 -3.88 1.72
N ARG A 38 0.89 -4.84 2.61
CA ARG A 38 0.77 -4.69 4.07
C ARG A 38 1.78 -3.72 4.69
N ASN A 39 2.78 -3.27 3.94
CA ASN A 39 3.78 -2.28 4.33
C ASN A 39 3.48 -0.90 3.72
N CYS A 40 2.28 -0.69 3.19
CA CYS A 40 1.85 0.55 2.54
C CYS A 40 2.63 0.86 1.24
N ARG A 41 3.29 -0.14 0.64
CA ARG A 41 4.01 0.07 -0.62
C ARG A 41 3.07 -0.13 -1.80
N TYR A 42 3.20 0.77 -2.75
CA TYR A 42 2.48 0.73 -4.02
C TYR A 42 3.35 0.01 -5.05
N HIS A 43 2.78 -1.00 -5.68
CA HIS A 43 3.45 -1.81 -6.69
C HIS A 43 2.73 -1.64 -8.02
N VAL A 44 3.52 -1.43 -9.08
CA VAL A 44 2.99 -1.42 -10.45
C VAL A 44 2.43 -2.80 -10.75
N ARG A 45 1.25 -2.84 -11.39
CA ARG A 45 0.53 -4.07 -11.67
C ARG A 45 1.20 -4.81 -12.83
N THR A 46 2.16 -5.68 -12.52
CA THR A 46 2.81 -6.59 -13.48
C THR A 46 2.48 -8.03 -13.13
N GLN A 47 2.66 -8.93 -14.09
CA GLN A 47 2.43 -10.36 -13.86
C GLN A 47 3.34 -10.93 -12.76
N GLU A 48 4.55 -10.39 -12.63
CA GLU A 48 5.50 -10.78 -11.58
C GLU A 48 5.00 -10.35 -10.19
N VAL A 49 4.55 -9.10 -10.04
CA VAL A 49 4.00 -8.61 -8.77
C VAL A 49 2.72 -9.38 -8.38
N LEU A 50 1.88 -9.74 -9.34
CA LEU A 50 0.67 -10.53 -9.08
C LEU A 50 0.99 -11.95 -8.57
N ARG A 51 2.13 -12.53 -9.00
CA ARG A 51 2.63 -13.81 -8.47
C ARG A 51 3.21 -13.66 -7.07
N GLN A 52 3.99 -12.60 -6.83
CA GLN A 52 4.63 -12.34 -5.54
C GLN A 52 3.65 -11.90 -4.45
N ILE A 53 2.62 -11.13 -4.82
CA ILE A 53 1.60 -10.60 -3.92
C ILE A 53 0.25 -11.19 -4.32
N PRO A 54 -0.22 -12.26 -3.66
CA PRO A 54 -1.51 -12.87 -3.98
C PRO A 54 -2.67 -11.93 -3.64
N GLN A 55 -3.82 -12.10 -4.29
CA GLN A 55 -4.99 -11.23 -4.14
C GLN A 55 -5.45 -11.01 -2.69
N ARG A 56 -5.33 -12.03 -1.82
CA ARG A 56 -5.63 -11.92 -0.38
C ARG A 56 -4.77 -10.90 0.36
N ASN A 57 -3.63 -10.51 -0.22
CA ASN A 57 -2.68 -9.52 0.28
C ASN A 57 -2.77 -8.20 -0.49
N HIS A 58 -3.79 -8.00 -1.34
CA HIS A 58 -4.04 -6.71 -1.99
C HIS A 58 -4.90 -5.85 -1.07
N ALA A 59 -4.35 -4.76 -0.59
CA ALA A 59 -5.08 -3.81 0.22
C ALA A 59 -5.86 -2.82 -0.66
N ARG A 60 -6.98 -2.33 -0.14
CA ARG A 60 -7.71 -1.17 -0.69
C ARG A 60 -7.69 -0.03 0.31
N VAL A 61 -7.61 1.20 -0.17
CA VAL A 61 -7.76 2.38 0.69
C VAL A 61 -9.23 2.48 1.12
N PHE A 62 -9.48 2.31 2.42
CA PHE A 62 -10.83 2.38 2.99
C PHE A 62 -11.15 3.78 3.52
N SER A 63 -10.15 4.46 4.09
CA SER A 63 -10.31 5.84 4.58
C SER A 63 -9.00 6.61 4.41
N THR A 64 -9.12 7.91 4.16
CA THR A 64 -8.02 8.87 4.08
C THR A 64 -8.40 10.10 4.90
N SER A 65 -7.53 10.52 5.80
CA SER A 65 -7.77 11.66 6.69
C SER A 65 -6.53 12.54 6.77
N GLN A 66 -6.69 13.82 6.48
CA GLN A 66 -5.61 14.80 6.61
C GLN A 66 -5.61 15.39 8.02
N PHE A 67 -4.42 15.69 8.52
CA PHE A 67 -4.23 16.40 9.79
C PHE A 67 -2.95 17.25 9.76
N GLN A 68 -2.83 18.17 10.70
CA GLN A 68 -1.69 19.06 10.81
C GLN A 68 -1.12 19.02 12.23
N VAL A 69 0.20 18.94 12.32
CA VAL A 69 0.99 18.96 13.56
C VAL A 69 2.25 19.76 13.27
N ASN A 70 2.66 20.66 14.16
CA ASN A 70 3.89 21.45 14.01
C ASN A 70 4.01 22.13 12.63
N ASN A 71 2.92 22.74 12.14
CA ASN A 71 2.80 23.38 10.82
C ASN A 71 3.09 22.48 9.61
N GLN A 72 3.06 21.16 9.81
CA GLN A 72 3.28 20.18 8.77
C GLN A 72 2.00 19.37 8.53
N LYS A 73 1.67 19.16 7.25
CA LYS A 73 0.50 18.38 6.83
C LYS A 73 0.86 16.90 6.72
N TYR A 74 0.02 16.07 7.30
CA TYR A 74 0.13 14.61 7.28
C TYR A 74 -1.16 14.02 6.75
N VAL A 75 -1.09 12.78 6.24
CA VAL A 75 -2.27 12.01 5.84
C VAL A 75 -2.23 10.64 6.48
N LEU A 76 -3.25 10.32 7.28
CA LEU A 76 -3.48 8.97 7.78
C LEU A 76 -4.40 8.23 6.82
N GLN A 77 -4.01 7.04 6.41
CA GLN A 77 -4.83 6.14 5.59
C GLN A 77 -5.08 4.84 6.34
N LEU A 78 -6.32 4.35 6.23
CA LEU A 78 -6.67 3.00 6.62
C LEU A 78 -6.77 2.15 5.35
N LEU A 79 -5.92 1.14 5.25
CA LEU A 79 -6.03 0.11 4.25
C LEU A 79 -6.82 -1.07 4.81
N LYS A 80 -7.70 -1.67 4.00
CA LYS A 80 -8.37 -2.94 4.33
C LYS A 80 -8.01 -4.03 3.35
N PHE A 81 -7.77 -5.23 3.87
CA PHE A 81 -7.55 -6.46 3.10
C PHE A 81 -8.88 -7.21 2.91
N PRO A 82 -8.96 -8.19 1.99
CA PRO A 82 -10.17 -8.97 1.75
C PRO A 82 -10.74 -9.67 3.00
N ASN A 83 -9.89 -10.03 3.96
CA ASN A 83 -10.31 -10.60 5.25
C ASN A 83 -10.72 -9.54 6.30
N SER A 84 -10.97 -8.30 5.88
CA SER A 84 -11.29 -7.15 6.74
C SER A 84 -10.21 -6.72 7.74
N THR A 85 -9.01 -7.32 7.71
CA THR A 85 -7.89 -6.79 8.50
C THR A 85 -7.47 -5.42 7.98
N GLY A 86 -7.08 -4.55 8.90
CA GLY A 86 -6.74 -3.17 8.64
C GLY A 86 -5.27 -2.87 8.91
N VAL A 87 -4.68 -2.01 8.08
CA VAL A 87 -3.35 -1.44 8.31
C VAL A 87 -3.43 0.07 8.22
N LEU A 88 -2.82 0.75 9.19
CA LEU A 88 -2.70 2.20 9.21
C LEU A 88 -1.38 2.65 8.57
N CYS A 89 -1.50 3.54 7.60
CA CYS A 89 -0.41 4.11 6.81
C CYS A 89 -0.36 5.62 7.00
N LEU A 90 0.84 6.18 7.14
CA LEU A 90 1.07 7.60 7.34
C LEU A 90 1.87 8.16 6.17
N TRP A 91 1.32 9.17 5.49
CA TRP A 91 2.06 10.06 4.62
C TRP A 91 2.67 11.17 5.44
N LYS A 92 3.99 11.24 5.42
CA LYS A 92 4.76 12.30 6.08
C LYS A 92 5.06 13.43 5.09
N PRO A 93 5.25 14.66 5.58
CA PRO A 93 5.78 15.76 4.78
C PRO A 93 7.05 15.34 4.05
N HIS A 94 7.19 15.78 2.80
CA HIS A 94 8.39 15.54 1.98
C HIS A 94 8.70 14.07 1.67
N THR A 95 7.82 13.13 2.03
CA THR A 95 7.95 11.72 1.64
C THR A 95 7.12 11.41 0.41
N ARG A 96 7.70 10.64 -0.53
CA ARG A 96 7.02 10.25 -1.78
C ARG A 96 6.08 9.07 -1.62
N LEU A 97 6.22 8.29 -0.54
CA LEU A 97 5.48 7.07 -0.30
C LEU A 97 5.00 7.05 1.15
N PRO A 98 3.80 6.50 1.42
CA PRO A 98 3.35 6.33 2.77
C PRO A 98 4.15 5.24 3.46
N GLN A 99 4.20 5.34 4.78
CA GLN A 99 4.87 4.37 5.62
C GLN A 99 3.84 3.75 6.55
N ARG A 100 3.96 2.44 6.75
CA ARG A 100 3.21 1.76 7.79
C ARG A 100 3.51 2.39 9.15
N LEU A 101 2.47 2.72 9.89
CA LEU A 101 2.61 3.30 11.23
C LEU A 101 3.25 2.26 12.17
N LYS A 102 4.43 2.60 12.70
CA LYS A 102 5.18 1.76 13.65
C LYS A 102 4.64 1.96 15.07
N ASP A 103 5.03 1.10 16.00
CA ASP A 103 4.74 1.22 17.43
C ASP A 103 3.25 1.26 17.81
N VAL A 104 2.39 0.76 16.93
CA VAL A 104 0.95 0.65 17.11
C VAL A 104 0.44 -0.77 16.86
N SER A 105 1.26 -1.78 17.18
CA SER A 105 1.00 -3.20 16.87
C SER A 105 -0.34 -3.72 17.38
N ILE A 106 -0.82 -3.19 18.52
CA ILE A 106 -2.10 -3.58 19.13
C ILE A 106 -3.33 -3.32 18.23
N ILE A 107 -3.24 -2.38 17.28
CA ILE A 107 -4.30 -2.05 16.32
C ILE A 107 -3.94 -2.42 14.87
N GLN A 108 -2.68 -2.77 14.58
CA GLN A 108 -2.24 -3.15 13.24
C GLN A 108 -2.55 -4.61 12.92
N ASP A 109 -2.87 -4.91 11.66
CA ASP A 109 -3.21 -6.27 11.18
C ASP A 109 -4.42 -6.91 11.88
N LYS A 110 -5.19 -6.12 12.63
CA LYS A 110 -6.43 -6.54 13.28
C LYS A 110 -7.63 -6.21 12.41
N VAL A 111 -8.79 -6.81 12.70
CA VAL A 111 -10.04 -6.44 12.02
C VAL A 111 -10.48 -5.07 12.55
N ILE A 112 -10.20 -4.02 11.77
CA ILE A 112 -10.57 -2.64 12.11
C ILE A 112 -11.98 -2.38 11.58
N GLU A 113 -12.94 -2.33 12.51
CA GLU A 113 -14.34 -2.05 12.19
C GLU A 113 -14.50 -0.59 11.78
N LYS A 114 -13.87 0.33 12.53
CA LYS A 114 -14.06 1.77 12.37
C LYS A 114 -12.78 2.56 12.67
N LEU A 115 -12.59 3.65 11.93
CA LEU A 115 -11.59 4.69 12.17
C LEU A 115 -12.29 6.04 12.12
N GLU A 116 -12.24 6.78 13.21
CA GLU A 116 -12.90 8.09 13.33
C GLU A 116 -11.89 9.15 13.77
N LYS A 117 -12.01 10.35 13.21
CA LYS A 117 -11.21 11.49 13.67
C LYS A 117 -11.87 12.10 14.90
N HIS A 118 -11.08 12.40 15.93
CA HIS A 118 -11.59 13.10 17.11
C HIS A 118 -11.95 14.55 16.71
N PRO A 119 -13.14 15.07 17.09
CA PRO A 119 -13.59 16.40 16.68
C PRO A 119 -12.67 17.51 17.21
N ASP A 120 -12.31 17.46 18.50
CA ASP A 120 -11.55 18.54 19.15
C ASP A 120 -10.04 18.34 19.15
N GLN A 121 -9.55 17.21 18.63
CA GLN A 121 -8.14 16.84 18.67
C GLN A 121 -7.67 16.46 17.26
N PRO A 122 -7.16 17.43 16.48
CA PRO A 122 -6.95 17.27 15.03
C PRO A 122 -6.04 16.13 14.60
N ALA A 123 -5.13 15.69 15.48
CA ALA A 123 -4.19 14.58 15.24
C ALA A 123 -4.55 13.32 16.03
N THR A 124 -5.78 13.22 16.54
CA THR A 124 -6.23 12.09 17.35
C THR A 124 -7.36 11.36 16.64
N TYR A 125 -7.33 10.04 16.73
CA TYR A 125 -8.27 9.14 16.07
C TYR A 125 -8.78 8.09 17.06
N ILE A 126 -10.02 7.64 16.86
CA ILE A 126 -10.58 6.49 17.54
C ILE A 126 -10.58 5.31 16.57
N VAL A 127 -9.95 4.22 16.99
CA VAL A 127 -9.81 2.98 16.20
C VAL A 127 -10.57 1.88 16.93
N THR A 128 -11.65 1.39 16.32
CA THR A 128 -12.42 0.26 16.86
C THR A 128 -11.96 -1.02 16.21
N VAL A 129 -11.48 -1.95 17.04
CA VAL A 129 -10.95 -3.25 16.63
C VAL A 129 -11.86 -4.35 17.14
N LYS A 130 -12.24 -5.29 16.27
CA LYS A 130 -12.97 -6.50 16.66
C LYS A 130 -12.10 -7.37 17.57
N GLY A 131 -12.68 -7.86 18.65
CA GLY A 131 -12.02 -8.82 19.53
C GLY A 131 -11.83 -10.18 18.86
N ASP A 132 -10.95 -10.99 19.43
CA ASP A 132 -10.68 -12.33 18.91
C ASP A 132 -11.90 -13.26 19.12
N GLU A 133 -12.11 -14.22 18.21
CA GLU A 133 -13.30 -15.06 18.22
C GLU A 133 -13.41 -15.92 19.49
N SER A 134 -12.28 -16.37 20.04
CA SER A 134 -12.19 -17.19 21.24
C SER A 134 -12.23 -16.41 22.57
N GLY A 135 -12.12 -15.08 22.54
CA GLY A 135 -12.07 -14.25 23.75
C GLY A 135 -13.43 -13.70 24.17
N ASP A 136 -13.54 -13.17 25.39
CA ASP A 136 -14.78 -12.56 25.89
C ASP A 136 -15.02 -11.14 25.38
N ILE A 137 -14.06 -10.56 24.66
CA ILE A 137 -14.15 -9.19 24.13
C ILE A 137 -14.81 -9.25 22.75
N LEU A 138 -15.89 -8.48 22.57
CA LEU A 138 -16.54 -8.27 21.28
C LEU A 138 -15.76 -7.27 20.42
N ASN A 139 -15.47 -6.09 20.97
CA ASN A 139 -14.61 -5.09 20.34
C ASN A 139 -13.92 -4.21 21.39
N THR A 140 -12.82 -3.56 20.99
CA THR A 140 -12.11 -2.57 21.79
C THR A 140 -11.91 -1.31 20.99
N ALA A 141 -12.27 -0.17 21.57
CA ALA A 141 -11.96 1.14 21.03
C ALA A 141 -10.65 1.63 21.61
N TYR A 142 -9.74 2.07 20.75
CA TYR A 142 -8.46 2.66 21.10
C TYR A 142 -8.39 4.10 20.65
N ARG A 143 -7.75 4.96 21.46
CA ARG A 143 -7.31 6.29 21.05
C ARG A 143 -5.93 6.19 20.43
N LEU A 144 -5.81 6.53 19.16
CA LEU A 144 -4.56 6.75 18.47
C LEU A 144 -4.24 8.26 18.47
N ASN A 145 -3.16 8.65 19.12
CA ASN A 145 -2.69 10.03 19.16
C ASN A 145 -1.43 10.18 18.29
N LEU A 146 -1.51 11.07 17.30
CA LEU A 146 -0.46 11.41 16.34
C LEU A 146 0.06 12.85 16.52
N THR A 147 -0.08 13.46 17.70
CA THR A 147 0.54 14.78 17.99
C THR A 147 2.07 14.74 17.90
N ASN A 148 2.67 13.55 18.02
CA ASN A 148 4.01 13.27 17.54
C ASN A 148 3.95 12.08 16.56
N PRO A 149 3.91 12.32 15.23
CA PRO A 149 3.78 11.25 14.25
C PRO A 149 4.96 10.27 14.20
N GLU A 150 6.12 10.65 14.74
CA GLU A 150 7.29 9.76 14.86
C GLU A 150 7.18 8.82 16.07
N GLN A 151 6.32 9.16 17.04
CA GLN A 151 6.08 8.37 18.25
C GLN A 151 4.58 8.29 18.53
N PRO A 152 3.82 7.57 17.69
CA PRO A 152 2.38 7.43 17.86
C PRO A 152 2.07 6.75 19.20
N LYS A 153 1.00 7.21 19.86
CA LYS A 153 0.55 6.62 21.14
C LYS A 153 -0.82 6.00 20.99
N VAL A 154 -0.95 4.75 21.42
CA VAL A 154 -2.23 4.02 21.41
C VAL A 154 -2.66 3.72 22.83
N THR A 155 -3.88 4.14 23.18
CA THR A 155 -4.42 3.98 24.54
C THR A 155 -5.80 3.33 24.45
N PRO A 156 -6.09 2.24 25.20
CA PRO A 156 -7.43 1.67 25.23
C PRO A 156 -8.41 2.68 25.86
N LEU A 157 -9.62 2.77 25.30
CA LEU A 157 -10.70 3.61 25.82
C LEU A 157 -11.80 2.75 26.45
N ILE A 158 -12.38 1.86 25.65
CA ILE A 158 -13.55 1.07 26.03
C ILE A 158 -13.36 -0.35 25.48
N ARG A 159 -13.72 -1.35 26.29
CA ARG A 159 -13.85 -2.75 25.88
C ARG A 159 -15.30 -3.16 26.02
N VAL A 160 -15.87 -3.73 24.96
CA VAL A 160 -17.21 -4.30 24.97
C VAL A 160 -17.06 -5.81 25.07
N TYR A 161 -17.77 -6.44 26.01
CA TYR A 161 -17.71 -7.88 26.25
C TYR A 161 -18.89 -8.59 25.59
N LYS A 162 -18.68 -9.86 25.22
CA LYS A 162 -19.72 -10.78 24.77
C LYS A 162 -20.66 -11.04 25.96
N LYS A 163 -21.96 -11.15 25.67
CA LYS A 163 -22.99 -11.50 26.66
C LYS A 163 -23.02 -12.99 26.88
#